data_AF-A0A945WPW9-F1
#
_entry.id   AF-A0A945WPW9-F1
#
_cell.length_a   1.000
_cell.length_b   1.000
_cell.length_c   1.000
_cell.angle_alpha   90.00
_cell.angle_beta   90.00
_cell.angle_gamma   90.00
#
_symmetry.space_group_name_H-M   'P 1'
#
loop_
_entity.id
_entity.type
_entity.pdbx_description
1 polymer ?
#
loop_
_entity_poly.entity_id
_entity_poly.type
_entity_poly.pdbx_seq_one_letter_code
_entity_poly.pdbx_strand_id
1 'polypeptide(L)'
;RTPVKFVPNDNVQIAEVIKMLVLSAGFTTADAVGHGESFPDVHPTDWYYPYVVIAENEGMLDLPAFSRLNPESDADRRQVVVWAARLAEKEYHDWTADDIPWSDLRANDPGAYAFLLAYNDLVYVEGIGWVRVVEGYQDGTVRPDNFITRGEVTTMINRITEAWFDGVW
;
A
#
# COMPACT_ATOMS: atom_id res chain seq x y z
N ARG A 1 -28.33 6.17 -11.62
CA ARG A 1 -26.95 5.72 -11.32
C ARG A 1 -26.81 4.32 -11.88
N THR A 2 -26.00 4.14 -12.92
CA THR A 2 -25.63 2.81 -13.42
C THR A 2 -24.97 2.03 -12.28
N PRO A 3 -25.26 0.73 -12.08
CA PRO A 3 -24.57 -0.05 -11.06
C PRO A 3 -23.06 0.02 -11.32
N VAL A 4 -22.30 0.53 -10.36
CA VAL A 4 -20.84 0.56 -10.42
C VAL A 4 -20.36 -0.88 -10.22
N LYS A 5 -19.99 -1.54 -11.32
CA LYS A 5 -19.46 -2.91 -11.30
C LYS A 5 -18.09 -2.89 -10.62
N PHE A 6 -17.83 -3.84 -9.71
CA PHE A 6 -16.58 -3.90 -8.95
C PHE A 6 -15.32 -4.17 -9.80
N VAL A 7 -15.46 -4.75 -11.01
CA VAL A 7 -14.36 -4.98 -11.99
C VAL A 7 -13.05 -5.49 -11.34
N PRO A 8 -13.06 -6.64 -10.66
CA PRO A 8 -11.95 -7.09 -9.81
C PRO A 8 -10.64 -7.37 -10.55
N ASN A 9 -10.69 -7.61 -11.85
CA ASN A 9 -9.53 -7.97 -12.67
C ASN A 9 -8.88 -6.77 -13.35
N ASP A 10 -9.46 -5.58 -13.22
CA ASP A 10 -8.88 -4.35 -13.76
C ASP A 10 -7.79 -3.87 -12.81
N ASN A 11 -6.74 -3.27 -13.36
CA ASN A 11 -5.67 -2.65 -12.56
C ASN A 11 -6.22 -1.46 -11.76
N VAL A 12 -5.50 -1.12 -10.68
CA VAL A 12 -5.81 0.02 -9.80
C VAL A 12 -4.82 1.13 -10.05
N GLN A 13 -5.27 2.38 -10.04
CA GLN A 13 -4.39 3.53 -10.16
C GLN A 13 -3.70 3.89 -8.83
N ILE A 14 -2.53 4.53 -8.90
CA ILE A 14 -1.79 5.05 -7.74
C ILE A 14 -2.68 5.88 -6.81
N ALA A 15 -3.46 6.82 -7.35
CA ALA A 15 -4.39 7.66 -6.60
C ALA A 15 -5.45 6.85 -5.83
N GLU A 16 -5.91 5.75 -6.43
CA GLU A 16 -6.90 4.87 -5.81
C GLU A 16 -6.27 4.04 -4.67
N VAL A 17 -5.03 3.55 -4.83
CA VAL A 17 -4.29 2.88 -3.75
C VAL A 17 -4.09 3.82 -2.57
N ILE A 18 -3.62 5.05 -2.82
CA ILE A 18 -3.43 6.08 -1.78
C ILE A 18 -4.72 6.30 -1.01
N LYS A 19 -5.83 6.52 -1.73
CA LYS A 19 -7.15 6.68 -1.12
C LYS A 19 -7.52 5.48 -0.26
N MET A 20 -7.36 4.26 -0.78
CA MET A 20 -7.76 3.04 -0.06
C MET A 20 -6.98 2.87 1.23
N LEU A 21 -5.66 3.09 1.21
CA LEU A 21 -4.80 2.99 2.38
C LEU A 21 -5.13 4.05 3.44
N VAL A 22 -5.24 5.31 3.02
CA VAL A 22 -5.57 6.44 3.90
C VAL A 22 -6.93 6.20 4.59
N LEU A 23 -7.94 5.78 3.82
CA LEU A 23 -9.26 5.48 4.39
C LEU A 23 -9.25 4.23 5.27
N SER A 24 -8.47 3.20 4.94
CA SER A 24 -8.36 2.00 5.78
C SER A 24 -7.65 2.25 7.11
N ALA A 25 -6.71 3.20 7.12
CA ALA A 25 -6.10 3.71 8.35
C ALA A 25 -7.05 4.66 9.13
N GLY A 26 -8.26 4.89 8.62
CA GLY A 26 -9.36 5.64 9.22
C GLY A 26 -9.22 7.16 9.23
N PHE A 27 -8.27 7.70 8.44
CA PHE A 27 -8.27 9.11 8.10
C PHE A 27 -9.47 9.49 7.24
N THR A 28 -9.83 10.76 7.30
CA THR A 28 -10.88 11.38 6.51
C THR A 28 -10.33 12.59 5.76
N THR A 29 -11.07 13.10 4.77
CA THR A 29 -10.64 14.31 4.05
C THR A 29 -10.56 15.55 4.94
N ALA A 30 -11.09 15.52 6.18
CA ALA A 30 -10.93 16.60 7.14
C ALA A 30 -9.51 16.69 7.71
N ASP A 31 -8.77 15.57 7.67
CA ASP A 31 -7.39 15.46 8.17
C ASP A 31 -6.36 15.99 7.16
N ALA A 32 -6.80 16.32 5.94
CA ALA A 32 -6.00 16.97 4.91
C ALA A 32 -5.74 18.44 5.26
N VAL A 33 -4.98 18.68 6.32
CA VAL A 33 -4.59 20.01 6.80
C VAL A 33 -3.19 20.37 6.32
N GLY A 34 -3.05 21.61 5.85
CA GLY A 34 -1.76 22.24 5.56
C GLY A 34 -0.81 21.47 4.65
N HIS A 35 -0.80 21.76 3.35
CA HIS A 35 0.40 21.59 2.54
C HIS A 35 0.32 22.41 1.25
N GLY A 36 1.47 22.87 0.76
CA GLY A 36 1.64 23.40 -0.59
C GLY A 36 1.92 22.28 -1.59
N GLU A 37 1.84 22.59 -2.88
CA GLU A 37 2.06 21.63 -3.97
C GLU A 37 3.44 20.95 -3.86
N SER A 38 3.47 19.69 -3.39
CA SER A 38 4.70 18.90 -3.29
C SER A 38 5.03 18.14 -4.57
N PHE A 39 4.00 17.69 -5.30
CA PHE A 39 4.12 17.03 -6.59
C PHE A 39 3.61 17.95 -7.70
N PRO A 40 4.36 18.14 -8.81
CA PRO A 40 3.98 19.05 -9.88
C PRO A 40 2.79 18.55 -10.72
N ASP A 41 2.36 17.31 -10.53
CA ASP A 41 1.25 16.64 -11.20
C ASP A 41 0.08 16.31 -10.25
N VAL A 42 -0.01 17.01 -9.12
CA VAL A 42 -1.12 16.90 -8.15
C VAL A 42 -1.65 18.31 -7.86
N HIS A 43 -2.92 18.55 -8.15
CA HIS A 43 -3.54 19.87 -8.04
C HIS A 43 -4.73 19.88 -7.06
N PRO A 44 -5.02 21.01 -6.38
CA PRO A 44 -6.11 21.10 -5.40
C PRO A 44 -7.51 20.75 -5.92
N THR A 45 -7.72 20.78 -7.24
CA THR A 45 -8.99 20.41 -7.89
C THR A 45 -9.12 18.91 -8.18
N ASP A 46 -8.05 18.14 -8.04
CA ASP A 46 -8.06 16.71 -8.29
C ASP A 46 -8.82 15.98 -7.18
N TRP A 47 -9.65 15.01 -7.53
CA TRP A 47 -10.46 14.28 -6.56
C TRP A 47 -9.61 13.56 -5.51
N TYR A 48 -8.38 13.18 -5.88
CA TYR A 48 -7.44 12.48 -5.00
C TYR A 48 -6.58 13.40 -4.14
N TYR A 49 -6.59 14.71 -4.40
CA TYR A 49 -5.76 15.69 -3.72
C TYR A 49 -5.75 15.56 -2.18
N PRO A 50 -6.90 15.52 -1.48
CA PRO A 50 -6.88 15.44 -0.02
C PRO A 50 -6.23 14.15 0.51
N TYR A 51 -6.33 13.03 -0.21
CA TYR A 51 -5.70 11.78 0.21
C TYR A 51 -4.19 11.80 0.01
N VAL A 52 -3.70 12.47 -1.04
CA VAL A 52 -2.27 12.69 -1.24
C VAL A 52 -1.71 13.56 -0.12
N VAL A 53 -2.38 14.66 0.24
CA VAL A 53 -1.96 15.53 1.36
C VAL A 53 -1.82 14.74 2.66
N ILE A 54 -2.81 13.91 2.99
CA ILE A 54 -2.74 13.06 4.19
C ILE A 54 -1.56 12.09 4.09
N ALA A 55 -1.43 11.41 2.96
CA ALA A 55 -0.34 10.46 2.74
C ALA A 55 1.06 11.10 2.84
N GLU A 56 1.22 12.36 2.45
CA GLU A 56 2.46 13.11 2.67
C GLU A 56 2.68 13.47 4.13
N ASN A 57 1.65 14.00 4.80
CA ASN A 57 1.71 14.40 6.20
C ASN A 57 2.07 13.23 7.13
N GLU A 58 1.56 12.04 6.82
CA GLU A 58 1.79 10.81 7.60
C GLU A 58 3.03 10.02 7.14
N GLY A 59 3.89 10.62 6.31
CA GLY A 59 5.15 10.00 5.88
C GLY A 59 5.01 8.78 4.96
N MET A 60 3.79 8.49 4.48
CA MET A 60 3.53 7.39 3.54
C MET A 60 4.28 7.58 2.21
N LEU A 61 4.27 8.82 1.71
CA LEU A 61 4.89 9.23 0.45
C LEU A 61 6.29 9.83 0.65
N ASP A 62 7.20 9.05 1.24
CA ASP A 62 8.63 9.41 1.25
C ASP A 62 9.25 9.17 -0.14
N LEU A 63 9.22 10.22 -0.96
CA LEU A 63 9.77 10.31 -2.32
C LEU A 63 10.73 11.50 -2.42
N PRO A 64 11.75 11.46 -3.32
CA PRO A 64 12.64 12.60 -3.53
C PRO A 64 11.88 13.88 -3.89
N ALA A 65 12.39 15.03 -3.44
CA ALA A 65 11.82 16.32 -3.77
C ALA A 65 11.65 16.51 -5.29
N PHE A 66 10.52 17.10 -5.71
CA PHE A 66 10.14 17.32 -7.12
C PHE A 66 9.91 16.05 -7.96
N SER A 67 9.76 14.88 -7.33
CA SER A 67 9.27 13.68 -8.02
C SER A 67 7.88 13.93 -8.62
N ARG A 68 7.52 13.18 -9.66
CA ARG A 68 6.14 13.11 -10.16
C ARG A 68 5.46 11.92 -9.52
N LEU A 69 4.25 12.10 -9.00
CA LEU A 69 3.50 11.01 -8.38
C LEU A 69 2.90 10.08 -9.45
N ASN A 70 2.54 10.63 -10.60
CA ASN A 70 1.77 10.00 -11.68
C ASN A 70 0.49 9.31 -11.17
N PRO A 71 -0.45 10.05 -10.55
CA PRO A 71 -1.54 9.47 -9.76
C PRO A 71 -2.50 8.59 -10.57
N GLU A 72 -2.62 8.83 -11.88
CA GLU A 72 -3.52 8.08 -12.77
C GLU A 72 -2.87 6.85 -13.43
N SER A 73 -1.58 6.62 -13.20
CA SER A 73 -0.91 5.41 -13.68
C SER A 73 -1.28 4.18 -12.85
N ASP A 74 -1.23 3.01 -13.45
CA ASP A 74 -1.41 1.73 -12.76
C ASP A 74 -0.38 1.60 -11.62
N ALA A 75 -0.87 1.21 -10.45
CA ALA A 75 -0.06 0.92 -9.27
C ALA A 75 0.53 -0.49 -9.34
N ASP A 76 1.69 -0.65 -8.71
CA ASP A 76 2.33 -1.95 -8.52
C ASP A 76 2.10 -2.50 -7.10
N ARG A 77 2.46 -3.77 -6.91
CA ARG A 77 2.30 -4.47 -5.62
C ARG A 77 3.20 -3.89 -4.53
N ARG A 78 4.40 -3.41 -4.90
CA ARG A 78 5.37 -2.79 -3.99
C ARG A 78 4.81 -1.52 -3.36
N GLN A 79 4.18 -0.65 -4.16
CA GLN A 79 3.58 0.58 -3.68
C GLN A 79 2.54 0.31 -2.59
N VAL A 80 1.66 -0.68 -2.78
CA VAL A 80 0.66 -1.05 -1.76
C VAL A 80 1.32 -1.43 -0.44
N VAL A 81 2.29 -2.35 -0.46
CA VAL A 81 2.90 -2.91 0.77
C VAL A 81 3.81 -1.89 1.46
N VAL A 82 4.65 -1.18 0.69
CA VAL A 82 5.58 -0.18 1.24
C VAL A 82 4.82 1.01 1.82
N TRP A 83 3.83 1.53 1.10
CA TRP A 83 3.03 2.65 1.60
C TRP A 83 2.21 2.26 2.82
N ALA A 84 1.61 1.06 2.83
CA ALA A 84 0.93 0.57 4.03
C ALA A 84 1.86 0.48 5.25
N ALA A 85 3.07 -0.08 5.07
CA ALA A 85 4.04 -0.20 6.16
C ALA A 85 4.48 1.18 6.68
N ARG A 86 4.71 2.15 5.79
CA ARG A 86 5.06 3.53 6.17
C ARG A 86 3.93 4.24 6.89
N LEU A 87 2.70 4.16 6.36
CA LEU A 87 1.51 4.75 6.99
C LEU A 87 1.22 4.14 8.37
N ALA A 88 1.55 2.87 8.56
CA ALA A 88 1.45 2.17 9.84
C ALA A 88 2.67 2.39 10.77
N GLU A 89 3.62 3.27 10.38
CA GLU A 89 4.90 3.51 11.07
C GLU A 89 5.66 2.23 11.42
N LYS A 90 5.58 1.21 10.56
CA LYS A 90 6.24 -0.09 10.79
C LYS A 90 7.70 -0.02 10.41
N GLU A 91 8.53 -0.48 11.33
CA GLU A 91 9.96 -0.69 11.10
C GLU A 91 10.31 -2.17 11.21
N TYR A 92 11.30 -2.60 10.43
CA TYR A 92 11.82 -3.96 10.47
C TYR A 92 13.33 -3.95 10.38
N HIS A 93 13.96 -4.34 11.49
CA HIS A 93 15.40 -4.27 11.69
C HIS A 93 16.00 -5.68 11.79
N ASP A 94 17.33 -5.76 11.74
CA ASP A 94 18.12 -6.98 11.98
C ASP A 94 17.83 -8.19 11.07
N TRP A 95 17.18 -7.97 9.93
CA TRP A 95 16.93 -8.99 8.92
C TRP A 95 18.07 -9.07 7.90
N THR A 96 18.17 -10.21 7.22
CA THR A 96 19.22 -10.54 6.27
C THR A 96 18.63 -11.10 4.98
N ALA A 97 19.48 -11.29 3.96
CA ALA A 97 19.06 -11.92 2.72
C ALA A 97 18.51 -13.35 2.91
N ASP A 98 18.92 -14.05 3.96
CA ASP A 98 18.49 -15.43 4.24
C ASP A 98 17.04 -15.48 4.77
N ASP A 99 16.52 -14.35 5.27
CA ASP A 99 15.14 -14.23 5.76
C ASP A 99 14.13 -14.02 4.62
N ILE A 100 14.59 -13.68 3.40
CA ILE A 100 13.73 -13.43 2.25
C ILE A 100 13.26 -14.76 1.63
N PRO A 101 11.96 -15.09 1.67
CA PRO A 101 11.46 -16.37 1.16
C PRO A 101 11.25 -16.39 -0.36
N TRP A 102 11.31 -15.24 -1.02
CA TRP A 102 11.03 -15.10 -2.46
C TRP A 102 12.28 -14.93 -3.30
N SER A 103 12.27 -15.58 -4.46
CA SER A 103 13.39 -15.61 -5.41
C SER A 103 13.60 -14.31 -6.20
N ASP A 104 12.56 -13.48 -6.29
CA ASP A 104 12.50 -12.24 -7.07
C ASP A 104 12.63 -10.97 -6.21
N LEU A 105 12.87 -11.12 -4.91
CA LEU A 105 13.13 -10.02 -3.98
C LEU A 105 14.55 -10.12 -3.43
N ARG A 106 15.25 -8.99 -3.29
CA ARG A 106 16.64 -8.94 -2.85
C ARG A 106 16.80 -8.07 -1.62
N ALA A 107 17.80 -8.36 -0.78
CA ALA A 107 18.00 -7.60 0.46
C ALA A 107 18.39 -6.12 0.25
N ASN A 108 18.90 -5.77 -0.94
CA ASN A 108 19.20 -4.38 -1.28
C ASN A 108 18.01 -3.65 -1.92
N ASP A 109 16.87 -4.32 -2.07
CA ASP A 109 15.65 -3.72 -2.56
C ASP A 109 15.05 -2.82 -1.45
N PRO A 110 14.80 -1.52 -1.71
CA PRO A 110 14.27 -0.59 -0.71
C PRO A 110 12.91 -0.97 -0.12
N GLY A 111 12.12 -1.80 -0.81
CA GLY A 111 10.83 -2.29 -0.34
C GLY A 111 10.88 -3.66 0.33
N ALA A 112 12.05 -4.31 0.40
CA ALA A 112 12.16 -5.68 0.92
C ALA A 112 11.69 -5.80 2.37
N TYR A 113 12.00 -4.81 3.21
CA TYR A 113 11.59 -4.78 4.61
C TYR A 113 10.06 -4.86 4.77
N ALA A 114 9.30 -4.15 3.93
CA ALA A 114 7.84 -4.09 4.01
C ALA A 114 7.21 -5.42 3.61
N PHE A 115 7.76 -6.08 2.58
CA PHE A 115 7.35 -7.43 2.22
C PHE A 115 7.68 -8.44 3.32
N LEU A 116 8.86 -8.37 3.94
CA LEU A 116 9.23 -9.24 5.06
C LEU A 116 8.32 -9.05 6.28
N LEU A 117 7.99 -7.80 6.64
CA LEU A 117 6.98 -7.49 7.66
C LEU A 117 5.65 -8.19 7.34
N ALA A 118 5.13 -7.95 6.13
CA ALA A 118 3.86 -8.50 5.70
C ALA A 118 3.87 -10.04 5.56
N TYR A 119 5.03 -10.63 5.30
CA TYR A 119 5.18 -12.08 5.35
C TYR A 119 5.10 -12.60 6.77
N ASN A 120 5.79 -11.97 7.72
CA ASN A 120 5.87 -12.47 9.09
C ASN A 120 4.59 -12.21 9.91
N ASP A 121 3.82 -11.18 9.58
CA ASP A 121 2.55 -10.90 10.22
C ASP A 121 1.43 -11.82 9.74
N LEU A 122 0.64 -12.30 10.69
CA LEU A 122 -0.49 -13.20 10.47
C LEU A 122 -1.79 -12.55 10.91
N VAL A 123 -2.84 -12.75 10.10
CA VAL A 123 -4.21 -12.38 10.43
C VAL A 123 -5.10 -13.62 10.41
N TYR A 124 -6.14 -13.63 11.23
CA TYR A 124 -7.10 -14.73 11.28
C TYR A 124 -8.29 -14.43 10.38
N VAL A 125 -8.44 -15.21 9.31
CA VAL A 125 -9.59 -15.08 8.41
C VAL A 125 -10.60 -16.18 8.71
N GLU A 126 -11.83 -15.81 9.05
CA GLU A 126 -12.90 -16.76 9.36
C GLU A 126 -13.10 -17.77 8.20
N GLY A 127 -13.16 -19.06 8.55
CA GLY A 127 -13.32 -20.15 7.58
C GLY A 127 -12.03 -20.55 6.83
N ILE A 128 -10.93 -19.80 6.99
CA ILE A 128 -9.61 -20.12 6.40
C ILE A 128 -8.58 -20.42 7.49
N GLY A 129 -8.53 -19.61 8.56
CA GLY A 129 -7.53 -19.69 9.61
C GLY A 129 -6.48 -18.59 9.52
N TRP A 130 -5.32 -18.83 10.13
CA TRP A 130 -4.19 -17.89 10.09
C TRP A 130 -3.57 -17.85 8.70
N VAL A 131 -3.49 -16.65 8.12
CA VAL A 131 -2.86 -16.39 6.83
C VAL A 131 -1.89 -15.22 6.96
N ARG A 132 -0.86 -15.19 6.12
CA ARG A 132 0.05 -14.05 6.04
C ARG A 132 -0.64 -12.84 5.41
N VAL A 133 -0.22 -11.65 5.82
CA VAL A 133 -0.65 -10.41 5.15
C VAL A 133 -0.24 -10.46 3.68
N VAL A 134 1.00 -10.86 3.39
CA VAL A 134 1.49 -11.17 2.03
C VAL A 134 2.21 -12.53 2.01
N GLU A 135 1.65 -13.49 1.28
CA GLU A 135 2.24 -14.83 1.10
C GLU A 135 3.18 -14.89 -0.11
N GLY A 136 2.85 -14.18 -1.19
CA GLY A 136 3.45 -14.36 -2.51
C GLY A 136 2.73 -15.44 -3.34
N TYR A 137 3.40 -15.90 -4.40
CA TYR A 137 2.89 -16.86 -5.37
C TYR A 137 3.52 -18.25 -5.17
N GLN A 138 2.83 -19.29 -5.65
CA GLN A 138 3.27 -20.69 -5.51
C GLN A 138 4.62 -21.00 -6.19
N ASP A 139 5.05 -20.15 -7.12
CA ASP A 139 6.35 -20.25 -7.80
C ASP A 139 7.51 -19.65 -6.99
N GLY A 140 7.26 -19.23 -5.75
CA GLY A 140 8.28 -18.63 -4.89
C GLY A 140 8.61 -17.19 -5.26
N THR A 141 7.67 -16.45 -5.85
CA THR A 141 7.82 -15.03 -6.21
C THR A 141 6.84 -14.15 -5.42
N VAL A 142 7.13 -12.85 -5.31
CA VAL A 142 6.19 -11.85 -4.76
C VAL A 142 5.76 -10.78 -5.79
N ARG A 143 6.54 -10.66 -6.87
CA ARG A 143 6.32 -9.83 -8.06
C ARG A 143 6.09 -8.36 -7.69
N PRO A 144 7.06 -7.72 -7.02
CA PRO A 144 6.85 -6.40 -6.42
C PRO A 144 6.46 -5.34 -7.48
N ASP A 145 7.03 -5.44 -8.68
CA ASP A 145 6.85 -4.44 -9.74
C ASP A 145 5.73 -4.79 -10.74
N ASN A 146 4.95 -5.85 -10.48
CA ASN A 146 3.78 -6.14 -11.28
C ASN A 146 2.64 -5.21 -10.92
N PHE A 147 1.91 -4.74 -11.93
CA PHE A 147 0.65 -4.05 -11.71
C PHE A 147 -0.33 -4.94 -10.94
N ILE A 148 -1.09 -4.30 -10.05
CA ILE A 148 -1.99 -4.99 -9.14
C ILE A 148 -3.46 -4.74 -9.51
N THR A 149 -4.25 -5.80 -9.48
CA THR A 149 -5.68 -5.73 -9.78
C THR A 149 -6.50 -5.27 -8.58
N ARG A 150 -7.71 -4.75 -8.84
CA ARG A 150 -8.66 -4.33 -7.79
C ARG A 150 -8.94 -5.42 -6.76
N GLY A 151 -9.10 -6.67 -7.20
CA GLY A 151 -9.34 -7.81 -6.32
C GLY A 151 -8.13 -8.13 -5.43
N GLU A 152 -6.92 -8.05 -5.99
CA GLU A 152 -5.68 -8.28 -5.25
C GLU A 152 -5.41 -7.16 -4.23
N VAL A 153 -5.53 -5.88 -4.63
CA VAL A 153 -5.40 -4.73 -3.72
C VAL A 153 -6.39 -4.85 -2.57
N THR A 154 -7.66 -5.14 -2.85
CA THR A 154 -8.70 -5.26 -1.82
C THR A 154 -8.36 -6.35 -0.81
N THR A 155 -7.91 -7.51 -1.28
CA THR A 155 -7.51 -8.62 -0.41
C THR A 155 -6.32 -8.23 0.47
N MET A 156 -5.32 -7.58 -0.11
CA MET A 156 -4.12 -7.15 0.60
C MET A 156 -4.42 -6.07 1.64
N ILE A 157 -5.17 -5.03 1.27
CA ILE A 157 -5.54 -3.92 2.16
C ILE A 157 -6.43 -4.42 3.31
N ASN A 158 -7.36 -5.34 3.07
CA ASN A 158 -8.17 -5.92 4.16
C ASN A 158 -7.29 -6.57 5.23
N ARG A 159 -6.30 -7.39 4.82
CA ARG A 159 -5.37 -8.04 5.76
C ARG A 159 -4.43 -7.04 6.44
N ILE A 160 -3.95 -6.05 5.68
CA ILE A 160 -3.15 -4.94 6.23
C ILE A 160 -3.95 -4.20 7.30
N THR A 161 -5.23 -3.93 7.05
CA THR A 161 -6.09 -3.22 8.00
C THR A 161 -6.18 -4.00 9.30
N GLU A 162 -6.52 -5.28 9.24
CA GLU A 162 -6.61 -6.17 10.40
C GLU A 162 -5.27 -6.31 11.14
N ALA A 163 -4.14 -6.32 10.43
CA ALA A 163 -2.82 -6.51 11.03
C ALA A 163 -2.23 -5.22 11.63
N TRP A 164 -2.41 -4.09 10.94
CA TRP A 164 -1.60 -2.88 11.14
C TRP A 164 -2.41 -1.64 11.50
N PHE A 165 -3.69 -1.58 11.14
CA PHE A 165 -4.55 -0.40 11.41
C PHE A 165 -5.63 -0.66 12.47
N ASP A 166 -5.97 -1.93 12.75
CA ASP A 166 -6.89 -2.27 13.83
C ASP A 166 -6.21 -2.09 15.21
N GLY A 167 -6.80 -1.23 16.04
CA GLY A 167 -6.28 -0.87 17.37
C GLY A 167 -5.84 0.59 17.55
N VAL A 168 -6.01 1.43 16.51
CA VAL A 168 -5.61 2.85 16.50
C VAL A 168 -6.74 3.81 16.96
N TRP A 169 -7.82 3.30 17.57
CA TRP A 169 -8.97 4.09 18.05
C TRP A 169 -9.30 3.88 19.53
#